data_AF-A0A916MA04-F1
#
_entry.id   AF-A0A916MA04-F1
#
_cell.length_a   1.000
_cell.length_b   1.000
_cell.length_c   1.000
_cell.angle_alpha   90.00
_cell.angle_beta   90.00
_cell.angle_gamma   90.00
#
_symmetry.space_group_name_H-M   'P 1'
#
loop_
_entity.id
_entity.type
_entity.pdbx_description
1 polymer ?
#
loop_
_entity_poly.entity_id
_entity_poly.type
_entity_poly.pdbx_seq_one_letter_code
_entity_poly.pdbx_strand_id
1 'polypeptide(L)'
;MSIDSRRRGLHAQVSPRASWLLAALPFVILLAVYFYASHLRLEENPQDKLLPSLAQMGEAMARLALRPDPHSEQYVFWQDTLASLLRLAVGVSLAALCGLLAGLNMGLLPRVRALFSPFVTVMSMIPPLAVLPIIFIVFGVDE
;
A
#
# COMPACT_ATOMS: atom_id res chain seq x y z
N MET A 1 -25.75 17.65 -47.69
CA MET A 1 -25.19 18.21 -46.45
C MET A 1 -25.27 17.14 -45.36
N SER A 2 -24.30 16.21 -45.34
CA SER A 2 -24.29 15.09 -44.39
C SER A 2 -23.48 15.50 -43.17
N ILE A 3 -24.17 15.82 -42.08
CA ILE A 3 -23.57 16.23 -40.81
C ILE A 3 -23.18 14.94 -40.08
N ASP A 4 -21.88 14.69 -39.98
CA ASP A 4 -21.28 13.55 -39.29
C ASP A 4 -21.60 13.61 -37.78
N SER A 5 -22.61 12.84 -37.37
CA SER A 5 -23.16 12.79 -36.01
C SER A 5 -22.31 11.94 -35.05
N ARG A 6 -21.19 11.36 -35.49
CA ARG A 6 -20.33 10.49 -34.66
C ARG A 6 -19.51 11.21 -33.59
N ARG A 7 -19.48 12.55 -33.57
CA ARG A 7 -18.62 13.34 -32.66
C ARG A 7 -19.33 13.94 -31.45
N ARG A 8 -20.65 13.76 -31.30
CA ARG A 8 -21.42 14.34 -30.19
C ARG A 8 -22.22 13.26 -29.48
N GLY A 9 -21.59 12.58 -28.52
CA GLY A 9 -22.28 11.65 -27.64
C GLY A 9 -21.35 11.00 -26.61
N LEU A 10 -21.96 10.31 -25.64
CA LEU A 10 -21.34 9.51 -24.58
C LEU A 10 -20.38 8.41 -25.10
N HIS A 11 -20.35 8.17 -26.42
CA HIS A 11 -19.50 7.20 -27.13
C HIS A 11 -18.47 7.86 -28.07
N ALA A 12 -18.15 9.13 -27.88
CA ALA A 12 -17.10 9.80 -28.66
C ALA A 12 -15.76 9.07 -28.45
N GLN A 13 -15.15 8.58 -29.54
CA GLN A 13 -13.83 7.95 -29.48
C GLN A 13 -12.82 9.00 -29.02
N VAL A 14 -12.39 8.87 -27.77
CA VAL A 14 -11.46 9.78 -27.13
C VAL A 14 -10.10 9.60 -27.82
N SER A 15 -9.50 10.68 -28.33
CA SER A 15 -8.16 10.59 -28.90
C SER A 15 -7.17 10.13 -27.82
N PRO A 16 -6.08 9.41 -28.17
CA PRO A 16 -5.14 8.88 -27.17
C PRO A 16 -4.63 9.95 -26.18
N ARG A 17 -4.41 11.18 -26.66
CA ARG A 17 -4.02 12.33 -25.82
C ARG A 17 -5.13 12.78 -24.87
N ALA A 18 -6.37 12.85 -25.35
CA ALA A 18 -7.51 13.22 -24.52
C ALA A 18 -7.84 12.15 -23.47
N SER A 19 -7.56 10.87 -23.76
CA SER A 19 -7.74 9.77 -22.80
C SER A 19 -6.79 9.88 -21.61
N TRP A 20 -5.51 10.18 -21.85
CA TRP A 20 -4.54 10.44 -20.77
C TRP A 20 -4.91 11.68 -19.93
N LEU A 21 -5.38 12.75 -20.58
CA LEU A 21 -5.84 13.95 -19.87
C LEU A 21 -7.07 13.67 -18.98
N LEU A 22 -8.05 12.93 -19.50
CA LEU A 22 -9.24 12.53 -18.75
C LEU A 22 -8.89 11.57 -17.60
N ALA A 23 -7.93 10.67 -17.80
CA ALA A 23 -7.44 9.77 -16.76
C ALA A 23 -6.67 10.51 -15.66
N ALA A 24 -5.91 11.55 -16.01
CA ALA A 24 -5.19 12.37 -15.03
C ALA A 24 -6.09 13.34 -14.26
N LEU A 25 -7.21 13.77 -14.87
CA LEU A 25 -8.15 14.75 -14.32
C LEU A 25 -8.58 14.46 -12.85
N PRO A 26 -9.06 13.26 -12.47
CA PRO A 26 -9.47 13.00 -11.09
C PRO A 26 -8.32 13.14 -10.09
N PHE A 27 -7.09 12.77 -10.47
CA PHE A 27 -5.92 12.91 -9.62
C PHE A 27 -5.52 14.38 -9.45
N VAL A 28 -5.55 15.16 -10.52
CA VAL A 28 -5.28 16.60 -10.48
C VAL A 28 -6.31 17.31 -9.59
N ILE A 29 -7.59 16.96 -9.72
CA ILE A 29 -8.66 17.51 -8.85
C ILE A 29 -8.38 17.15 -7.39
N LEU A 30 -8.05 15.89 -7.10
CA LEU A 30 -7.75 15.45 -5.74
C LEU A 30 -6.56 16.19 -5.14
N LEU A 31 -5.49 16.36 -5.92
CA LEU A 31 -4.31 17.14 -5.51
C LEU A 31 -4.66 18.61 -5.28
N ALA A 32 -5.43 19.23 -6.16
CA ALA A 32 -5.86 20.61 -6.02
C ALA A 32 -6.70 20.82 -4.75
N VAL A 33 -7.64 19.90 -4.47
CA VAL A 33 -8.44 19.89 -3.25
C VAL A 33 -7.55 19.74 -2.01
N TYR A 34 -6.58 18.83 -2.04
CA TYR A 34 -5.64 18.62 -0.93
C TYR A 34 -4.82 19.88 -0.63
N PHE A 35 -4.19 20.48 -1.64
CA PHE A 35 -3.37 21.68 -1.45
C PHE A 35 -4.20 22.87 -0.99
N TYR A 36 -5.41 23.04 -1.53
CA TYR A 36 -6.32 24.09 -1.09
C TYR A 36 -6.75 23.89 0.36
N ALA A 37 -7.15 22.68 0.75
CA ALA A 37 -7.54 22.36 2.12
C ALA A 37 -6.37 22.49 3.11
N SER A 38 -5.18 22.04 2.73
CA SER A 38 -3.95 22.18 3.53
C SER A 38 -3.61 23.64 3.78
N HIS A 39 -3.71 24.49 2.75
CA HIS A 39 -3.44 25.92 2.88
C HIS A 39 -4.40 26.60 3.87
N LEU A 40 -5.72 26.38 3.72
CA LEU A 40 -6.72 26.95 4.63
C LEU A 40 -6.49 26.51 6.08
N ARG A 41 -6.14 25.24 6.30
CA ARG A 41 -5.89 24.71 7.64
C ARG A 41 -4.62 25.22 8.29
N LEU A 42 -3.57 25.43 7.51
CA LEU A 42 -2.31 25.98 8.00
C LEU A 42 -2.42 27.48 8.29
N GLU A 43 -3.32 28.21 7.61
CA GLU A 43 -3.66 29.60 7.95
C GLU A 43 -4.38 29.69 9.31
N GLU A 44 -5.29 28.75 9.60
CA GLU A 44 -6.00 28.68 10.88
C GLU A 44 -5.10 28.16 12.02
N ASN A 45 -4.28 27.15 11.74
CA ASN A 45 -3.36 26.56 12.70
C ASN A 45 -2.02 26.17 12.05
N PRO A 46 -0.95 26.96 12.26
CA PRO A 46 0.37 26.69 11.69
C PRO A 46 1.00 25.35 12.09
N GLN A 47 0.51 24.70 13.15
CA GLN A 47 0.97 23.41 13.63
C GLN A 47 -0.01 22.26 13.36
N ASP A 48 -0.97 22.43 12.44
CA ASP A 48 -1.88 21.34 12.06
C ASP A 48 -1.10 20.16 11.45
N LYS A 49 -1.26 18.99 12.05
CA LYS A 49 -0.62 17.72 11.62
C LYS A 49 -1.52 16.92 10.67
N LEU A 50 -2.79 17.29 10.53
CA LEU A 50 -3.78 16.52 9.78
C LEU A 50 -3.61 16.72 8.26
N LEU A 51 -3.29 17.93 7.81
CA LEU A 51 -3.11 18.27 6.40
C LEU A 51 -1.77 19.02 6.19
N PRO A 52 -0.63 18.33 6.36
CA PRO A 52 0.68 18.97 6.29
C PRO A 52 0.98 19.46 4.87
N SER A 53 1.69 20.58 4.77
CA SER A 53 2.23 21.07 3.49
C SER A 53 3.38 20.19 3.00
N LEU A 54 3.69 20.27 1.70
CA LEU A 54 4.82 19.56 1.10
C LEU A 54 6.16 19.89 1.80
N ALA A 55 6.34 21.14 2.23
CA ALA A 55 7.52 21.57 2.98
C ALA A 55 7.60 20.90 4.35
N GLN A 56 6.49 20.87 5.11
CA GLN A 56 6.43 20.20 6.42
C GLN A 56 6.68 18.69 6.30
N MET A 57 6.16 18.05 5.24
CA MET A 57 6.45 16.65 4.96
C MET A 57 7.94 16.41 4.69
N GLY A 58 8.57 17.28 3.89
CA GLY A 58 10.00 17.22 3.59
C GLY A 58 10.87 17.44 4.84
N GLU A 59 10.53 18.41 5.67
CA GLU A 59 11.21 18.68 6.94
C GLU A 59 11.05 17.53 7.93
N ALA A 60 9.86 16.93 8.02
CA ALA A 60 9.61 15.77 8.88
C ALA A 60 10.45 14.56 8.42
N MET A 61 10.48 14.29 7.11
CA MET A 61 11.33 13.24 6.53
C MET A 61 12.81 13.50 6.83
N ALA A 62 13.30 14.71 6.56
CA ALA A 62 14.70 15.07 6.84
C ALA A 62 15.04 14.95 8.33
N ARG A 63 14.11 15.31 9.22
CA ARG A 63 14.27 15.16 10.66
C ARG A 63 14.41 13.69 11.06
N LEU A 64 13.51 12.82 10.61
CA LEU A 64 13.52 11.39 10.96
C LEU A 64 14.69 10.63 10.32
N ALA A 65 15.12 11.03 9.13
CA ALA A 65 16.18 10.36 8.37
C ALA A 65 17.59 10.85 8.69
N LEU A 66 17.77 12.13 9.01
CA LEU A 66 19.09 12.77 9.11
C LEU A 66 19.41 13.32 10.49
N ARG A 67 18.47 13.35 11.44
CA ARG A 67 18.75 13.78 12.82
C ARG A 67 18.58 12.61 13.80
N PRO A 68 19.53 12.40 14.72
CA PRO A 68 19.35 11.46 15.81
C PRO A 68 18.28 11.99 16.77
N ASP A 69 17.42 11.11 17.25
CA ASP A 69 16.41 11.45 18.26
C ASP A 69 17.12 11.80 19.59
N PRO A 70 16.81 12.94 20.22
CA PRO A 70 17.43 13.34 21.48
C PRO A 70 17.16 12.39 22.67
N HIS A 71 16.20 11.48 22.57
CA HIS A 71 15.92 10.49 23.62
C HIS A 71 16.66 9.15 23.41
N SER A 72 16.85 8.70 22.17
CA SER A 72 17.41 7.38 21.87
C SER A 72 18.79 7.44 21.19
N GLU A 73 19.25 8.63 20.81
CA GLU A 73 20.45 8.91 19.99
C GLU A 73 20.46 8.19 18.62
N GLN A 74 19.29 7.73 18.18
CA GLN A 74 19.18 6.86 17.03
C GLN A 74 18.44 7.52 15.87
N TYR A 75 18.76 7.10 14.64
CA TYR A 75 18.08 7.54 13.44
C TYR A 75 16.82 6.71 13.22
N VAL A 76 15.70 7.17 13.77
CA VAL A 76 14.41 6.45 13.80
C VAL A 76 14.03 5.89 12.43
N PHE A 77 14.15 6.68 11.35
CA PHE A 77 13.80 6.22 10.00
C PHE A 77 14.55 4.95 9.57
N TRP A 78 15.87 4.92 9.78
CA TRP A 78 16.70 3.80 9.35
C TRP A 78 16.44 2.56 10.19
N GLN A 79 16.18 2.74 11.47
CA GLN A 79 15.90 1.65 12.38
C GLN A 79 14.55 1.00 12.10
N ASP A 80 13.50 1.81 11.98
CA ASP A 80 12.17 1.31 11.66
C ASP A 80 12.16 0.64 10.29
N THR A 81 12.90 1.19 9.32
CA THR A 81 13.07 0.58 8.00
C THR A 81 13.77 -0.77 8.10
N LEU A 82 14.88 -0.85 8.82
CA LEU A 82 15.63 -2.10 8.98
C LEU A 82 14.82 -3.15 9.76
N ALA A 83 14.18 -2.76 10.86
CA ALA A 83 13.33 -3.65 11.65
C ALA A 83 12.16 -4.17 10.81
N SER A 84 11.50 -3.31 10.05
CA SER A 84 10.42 -3.70 9.13
C SER A 84 10.92 -4.65 8.04
N LEU A 85 12.10 -4.37 7.46
CA LEU A 85 12.69 -5.21 6.44
C LEU A 85 13.10 -6.58 6.98
N LEU A 86 13.66 -6.65 8.20
CA LEU A 86 14.01 -7.92 8.85
C LEU A 86 12.75 -8.74 9.14
N ARG A 87 11.71 -8.13 9.70
CA ARG A 87 10.41 -8.80 9.93
C ARG A 87 9.84 -9.36 8.63
N LEU A 88 9.86 -8.56 7.56
CA LEU A 88 9.41 -8.99 6.24
C LEU A 88 10.27 -10.13 5.69
N ALA A 89 11.60 -10.01 5.78
CA ALA A 89 12.52 -11.01 5.26
C ALA A 89 12.36 -12.35 5.98
N VAL A 90 12.25 -12.35 7.31
CA VAL A 90 12.02 -13.58 8.10
C VAL A 90 10.66 -14.18 7.75
N GLY A 91 9.59 -13.39 7.72
CA GLY A 91 8.25 -13.88 7.39
C GLY A 91 8.16 -14.48 5.98
N VAL A 92 8.69 -13.78 4.98
CA VAL A 92 8.67 -14.23 3.58
C VAL A 92 9.58 -15.44 3.37
N SER A 93 10.78 -15.46 3.95
CA SER A 93 11.69 -16.59 3.78
C SER A 93 11.15 -17.88 4.40
N LEU A 94 10.55 -17.78 5.60
CA LEU A 94 9.92 -18.92 6.25
C LEU A 94 8.69 -19.42 5.48
N ALA A 95 7.83 -18.50 5.04
CA ALA A 95 6.66 -18.85 4.22
C ALA A 95 7.07 -19.48 2.88
N ALA A 96 8.10 -18.94 2.22
CA ALA A 96 8.63 -19.47 0.96
C ALA A 96 9.21 -20.87 1.16
N LEU A 97 10.00 -21.10 2.21
CA LEU A 97 10.58 -22.40 2.50
C LEU A 97 9.49 -23.45 2.79
N CYS A 98 8.57 -23.14 3.71
CA CYS A 98 7.47 -24.04 4.07
C CYS A 98 6.55 -24.31 2.86
N GLY A 99 6.19 -23.26 2.11
CA GLY A 99 5.37 -23.36 0.92
C GLY A 99 6.04 -24.14 -0.20
N LEU A 100 7.34 -23.96 -0.41
CA LEU A 100 8.13 -24.72 -1.39
C LEU A 100 8.16 -26.20 -1.02
N LEU A 101 8.46 -26.54 0.23
CA LEU A 101 8.50 -27.93 0.69
C LEU A 101 7.12 -28.59 0.56
N ALA A 102 6.06 -27.94 1.02
CA ALA A 102 4.69 -28.45 0.92
C ALA A 102 4.25 -28.59 -0.55
N GLY A 103 4.48 -27.54 -1.35
CA GLY A 103 4.14 -27.51 -2.77
C GLY A 103 4.89 -28.55 -3.59
N LEU A 104 6.18 -28.76 -3.31
CA LEU A 104 6.99 -29.79 -3.95
C LEU A 104 6.46 -31.19 -3.63
N ASN A 105 6.13 -31.47 -2.37
CA ASN A 105 5.54 -32.75 -1.97
C ASN A 105 4.17 -32.99 -2.65
N MET A 106 3.33 -31.96 -2.75
CA MET A 106 2.06 -32.03 -3.49
C MET A 106 2.27 -32.18 -5.00
N GLY A 107 3.36 -31.65 -5.56
CA GLY A 107 3.70 -31.79 -6.97
C GLY A 107 4.22 -33.19 -7.33
N LEU A 108 5.03 -33.78 -6.47
CA LEU A 108 5.69 -35.08 -6.71
C LEU A 108 4.79 -36.28 -6.34
N LEU A 109 3.92 -36.14 -5.33
CA LEU A 109 3.11 -37.26 -4.80
C LEU A 109 1.60 -37.01 -5.01
N PRO A 110 0.96 -37.69 -5.98
CA PRO A 110 -0.47 -37.51 -6.28
C PRO A 110 -1.40 -37.74 -5.08
N ARG A 111 -1.03 -38.64 -4.16
CA ARG A 111 -1.79 -38.93 -2.93
C ARG A 111 -1.79 -37.75 -1.95
N VAL A 112 -0.64 -37.11 -1.77
CA VAL A 112 -0.49 -35.93 -0.90
C VAL A 112 -1.28 -34.76 -1.51
N ARG A 113 -1.19 -34.58 -2.82
CA ARG A 113 -1.99 -33.58 -3.53
C ARG A 113 -3.48 -33.75 -3.30
N ALA A 114 -4.01 -34.96 -3.46
CA ALA A 114 -5.43 -35.24 -3.30
C ALA A 114 -5.94 -34.90 -1.88
N LEU A 115 -5.09 -35.12 -0.86
CA LEU A 115 -5.44 -34.82 0.54
C LEU A 115 -5.40 -33.32 0.85
N PHE A 116 -4.34 -32.62 0.44
CA PHE A 116 -4.10 -31.22 0.87
C PHE A 116 -4.64 -30.17 -0.09
N SER A 117 -4.89 -30.50 -1.36
CA SER A 117 -5.33 -29.51 -2.36
C SER A 117 -6.62 -28.79 -1.99
N PRO A 118 -7.69 -29.46 -1.50
CA PRO A 118 -8.92 -28.75 -1.10
C PRO A 118 -8.69 -27.77 0.04
N PHE A 119 -7.88 -28.16 1.03
CA PHE A 119 -7.55 -27.33 2.19
C PHE A 119 -6.77 -26.07 1.78
N VAL A 120 -5.72 -26.23 0.96
CA VAL A 120 -4.92 -25.10 0.46
C VAL A 120 -5.77 -24.13 -0.36
N THR A 121 -6.70 -24.64 -1.19
CA THR A 121 -7.62 -23.79 -1.96
C THR A 121 -8.49 -22.93 -1.05
N VAL A 122 -9.07 -23.50 0.01
CA VAL A 122 -9.89 -22.73 0.97
C VAL A 122 -9.05 -21.66 1.67
N MET A 123 -7.87 -22.02 2.17
CA MET A 123 -6.96 -21.06 2.81
C MET A 123 -6.56 -19.91 1.88
N SER A 124 -6.36 -20.18 0.59
CA SER A 124 -6.01 -19.16 -0.40
C SER A 124 -7.12 -18.14 -0.69
N MET A 125 -8.37 -18.48 -0.37
CA MET A 125 -9.52 -17.60 -0.56
C MET A 125 -9.74 -16.65 0.62
N ILE A 126 -9.12 -16.93 1.77
CA ILE A 126 -9.26 -16.10 2.97
C ILE A 126 -8.46 -14.81 2.76
N PRO A 127 -9.10 -13.63 2.85
CA PRO A 127 -8.40 -12.36 2.75
C PRO A 127 -7.37 -12.23 3.88
N PRO A 128 -6.12 -11.84 3.61
CA PRO A 128 -5.11 -11.68 4.66
C PRO A 128 -5.55 -10.75 5.81
N LEU A 129 -6.29 -9.68 5.47
CA LEU A 129 -6.83 -8.72 6.44
C LEU A 129 -7.84 -9.35 7.43
N ALA A 130 -8.54 -10.41 7.02
CA ALA A 130 -9.50 -11.10 7.90
C ALA A 130 -8.80 -11.98 8.94
N VAL A 131 -7.57 -12.40 8.68
CA VAL A 131 -6.78 -13.26 9.58
C VAL A 131 -6.08 -12.44 10.67
N LEU A 132 -5.85 -11.15 10.42
CA LEU A 132 -5.10 -10.27 11.31
C LEU A 132 -5.62 -10.27 12.78
N PRO A 133 -6.94 -10.14 13.06
CA PRO A 133 -7.42 -10.15 14.43
C PRO A 133 -7.20 -11.48 15.15
N ILE A 134 -7.31 -12.60 14.44
CA ILE A 134 -7.08 -13.94 15.00
C ILE A 134 -5.61 -14.08 15.40
N ILE A 135 -4.70 -13.62 14.54
CA ILE A 135 -3.25 -13.62 14.83
C ILE A 135 -2.96 -12.77 16.08
N PHE A 136 -3.54 -11.57 16.19
CA PHE A 136 -3.36 -10.72 17.36
C PHE A 136 -3.88 -11.34 18.66
N ILE A 137 -4.99 -12.10 18.61
CA ILE A 137 -5.51 -12.79 19.80
C ILE A 137 -4.60 -13.97 20.20
N VAL A 138 -4.09 -14.72 19.23
CA VAL A 138 -3.29 -15.93 19.48
C VAL A 138 -1.87 -15.60 19.93
N PHE A 139 -1.21 -14.67 19.24
CA PHE A 139 0.18 -14.32 19.50
C PHE A 139 0.34 -13.11 20.43
N GLY A 140 -0.76 -12.42 20.73
CA GLY A 140 -0.72 -11.13 21.43
C GLY A 140 -0.30 -9.99 20.51
N VAL A 141 -0.43 -8.77 21.04
CA VAL A 141 0.22 -7.57 20.50
C VAL A 141 1.42 -7.36 21.40
N ASP A 142 2.61 -7.74 20.95
CA ASP A 142 3.84 -7.50 21.71
C ASP A 142 4.00 -6.00 21.97
N GLU A 143 4.12 -5.63 23.25
CA GLU A 143 4.74 -4.39 23.74
C GLU A 143 6.26 -4.58 23.86
#